data_AF-A0A6N4Q5X3-F1
#
_entry.id   AF-A0A6N4Q5X3-F1
#
_cell.length_a   1.000
_cell.length_b   1.000
_cell.length_c   1.000
_cell.angle_alpha   90.00
_cell.angle_beta   90.00
_cell.angle_gamma   90.00
#
_symmetry.space_group_name_H-M   'P 1'
#
loop_
_entity.id
_entity.type
_entity.pdbx_description
1 polymer ?
#
loop_
_entity_poly.entity_id
_entity_poly.type
_entity_poly.pdbx_seq_one_letter_code
_entity_poly.pdbx_strand_id
1 'polypeptide(L)'
;MKLSGIEWPWNGKPIYQTDFLFEHSSFASELINRFTDIFSGNVFVGGAVTPGTTPGSVNISSLIGYDGEGRRIQFSNINNLQISRPEADSVVVARHRFQETSSGNFDSTGYAINYRNNSFEILFLGSAEPNDILLAEIRNISGTVTILSDLRNWRRMNADKLSPNSIFNGLLAPNIKIGSLDDLIASFVGGARISITNALNVLMAKLETEVESLTSSITAINQFITNNLPNLYAPKMHTHPTSQSAFVIDEWVDSTNFTHIPDVDGTIVLYKISAGISFGNTYSIHGHVIGGIPPVGGSLSGIAVKSGGVWRSQVI
;
A
#
# COMPACT_ATOMS: atom_id res chain seq x y z
N MET A 1 -33.21 2.24 27.70
CA MET A 1 -32.55 2.55 28.98
C MET A 1 -33.62 3.15 29.89
N LYS A 2 -34.16 2.40 30.86
CA LYS A 2 -35.13 2.95 31.82
C LYS A 2 -34.33 3.62 32.94
N LEU A 3 -34.32 4.95 32.97
CA LEU A 3 -33.55 5.75 33.90
C LEU A 3 -34.48 6.37 34.96
N SER A 4 -33.91 6.80 36.08
CA SER A 4 -34.61 7.66 37.01
C SER A 4 -34.97 8.98 36.32
N GLY A 5 -36.15 9.52 36.65
CA GLY A 5 -36.65 10.74 36.06
C GLY A 5 -38.16 10.76 36.06
N ILE A 6 -38.73 11.59 35.19
CA ILE A 6 -40.17 11.69 35.03
C ILE A 6 -40.68 10.46 34.28
N GLU A 7 -41.82 9.93 34.69
CA GLU A 7 -42.53 8.92 33.91
C GLU A 7 -43.15 9.54 32.66
N TRP A 8 -42.50 9.32 31.53
CA TRP A 8 -43.07 9.59 30.20
C TRP A 8 -43.79 8.34 29.67
N PRO A 9 -44.95 8.45 29.01
CA PRO A 9 -45.67 9.65 28.59
C PRO A 9 -47.06 9.75 29.25
N TRP A 10 -47.49 10.89 29.81
CA TRP A 10 -48.94 11.00 30.06
C TRP A 10 -49.53 12.40 30.36
N ASN A 11 -50.62 12.70 29.62
CA ASN A 11 -51.73 13.61 29.94
C ASN A 11 -51.62 15.09 29.53
N GLY A 12 -50.72 15.46 28.62
CA GLY A 12 -50.67 16.85 28.13
C GLY A 12 -50.45 17.88 29.25
N LYS A 13 -49.85 17.44 30.35
CA LYS A 13 -49.62 18.23 31.55
C LYS A 13 -48.55 19.29 31.27
N PRO A 14 -48.70 20.51 31.80
CA PRO A 14 -47.62 21.48 31.76
C PRO A 14 -46.45 20.97 32.59
N ILE A 15 -45.27 20.94 31.98
CA ILE A 15 -44.00 20.60 32.64
C ILE A 15 -43.43 21.89 33.20
N TYR A 16 -43.15 21.92 34.50
CA TYR A 16 -42.53 23.08 35.11
C TYR A 16 -41.02 23.03 34.95
N GLN A 17 -40.37 24.18 35.05
CA GLN A 17 -38.91 24.28 34.98
C GLN A 17 -38.22 23.33 35.99
N THR A 18 -38.81 23.16 37.18
CA THR A 18 -38.31 22.26 38.22
C THR A 18 -38.36 20.79 37.81
N ASP A 19 -39.40 20.38 37.09
CA ASP A 19 -39.55 19.01 36.60
C ASP A 19 -38.48 18.71 35.56
N PHE A 20 -38.31 19.61 34.60
CA PHE A 20 -37.27 19.51 33.58
C PHE A 20 -35.86 19.46 34.19
N LEU A 21 -35.58 20.31 35.18
CA LEU A 21 -34.31 20.31 35.92
C LEU A 21 -34.09 18.99 36.67
N PHE A 22 -35.13 18.45 37.32
CA PHE A 22 -35.05 17.17 38.01
C PHE A 22 -34.76 16.01 37.05
N GLU A 23 -35.44 15.97 35.91
CA GLU A 23 -35.20 14.95 34.88
C GLU A 23 -33.77 15.01 34.35
N HIS A 24 -33.31 16.21 33.94
CA HIS A 24 -32.00 16.37 33.32
C HIS A 24 -30.86 16.13 34.32
N SER A 25 -31.02 16.55 35.57
CA SER A 25 -30.05 16.26 36.64
C SER A 25 -30.01 14.77 37.00
N SER A 26 -31.15 14.09 37.03
CA SER A 26 -31.23 12.64 37.25
C SER A 26 -30.53 11.87 36.13
N PHE A 27 -30.78 12.26 34.88
CA PHE A 27 -30.11 11.68 33.71
C PHE A 27 -28.59 11.90 33.74
N ALA A 28 -28.16 13.15 33.98
CA ALA A 28 -26.74 13.50 34.04
C ALA A 28 -26.02 12.76 35.16
N SER A 29 -26.61 12.69 36.35
CA SER A 29 -26.06 11.96 37.50
C SER A 29 -25.88 10.48 37.20
N GLU A 30 -26.91 9.83 36.63
CA GLU A 30 -26.83 8.43 36.25
C GLU A 30 -25.71 8.18 35.22
N LEU A 31 -25.59 9.05 34.22
CA LEU A 31 -24.55 8.95 33.20
C LEU A 31 -23.16 9.09 33.83
N ILE A 32 -22.94 10.10 34.68
CA ILE A 32 -21.67 10.30 35.40
C ILE A 32 -21.34 9.08 36.27
N ASN A 33 -22.30 8.55 37.01
CA ASN A 33 -22.10 7.37 37.86
C ASN A 33 -21.70 6.15 37.03
N ARG A 34 -22.39 5.89 35.92
CA ARG A 34 -22.07 4.78 35.02
C ARG A 34 -20.69 4.90 34.41
N PHE A 35 -20.32 6.09 33.93
CA PHE A 35 -18.98 6.33 33.41
C PHE A 35 -17.92 6.15 34.49
N THR A 36 -18.17 6.68 35.70
CA THR A 36 -17.26 6.53 36.83
C THR A 36 -17.06 5.06 37.20
N ASP A 37 -18.13 4.26 37.25
CA ASP A 37 -18.05 2.82 37.52
C ASP A 37 -17.21 2.08 36.47
N ILE A 38 -17.35 2.46 35.19
CA ILE A 38 -16.56 1.86 34.08
C ILE A 38 -15.07 2.17 34.27
N PHE A 39 -14.69 3.43 34.48
CA PHE A 39 -13.29 3.83 34.60
C PHE A 39 -12.63 3.37 35.90
N SER A 40 -13.40 3.26 36.97
CA SER A 40 -12.93 2.75 38.26
C SER A 40 -12.88 1.22 38.32
N GLY A 41 -13.33 0.51 37.28
CA GLY A 41 -13.41 -0.95 37.25
C GLY A 41 -14.50 -1.53 38.14
N ASN A 42 -15.43 -0.70 38.63
CA ASN A 42 -16.48 -1.04 39.59
C ASN A 42 -17.79 -1.51 38.93
N VAL A 43 -17.70 -2.22 37.80
CA VAL A 43 -18.88 -2.68 37.03
C VAL A 43 -19.67 -3.78 37.77
N PHE A 44 -19.04 -4.48 38.71
CA PHE A 44 -19.72 -5.30 39.71
C PHE A 44 -18.80 -5.53 40.92
N VAL A 45 -19.06 -4.83 42.04
CA VAL A 45 -18.19 -4.88 43.22
C VAL A 45 -19.01 -5.06 44.48
N GLY A 46 -18.60 -6.03 45.30
CA GLY A 46 -19.14 -6.28 46.63
C GLY A 46 -20.29 -7.30 46.67
N GLY A 47 -21.36 -6.99 47.40
CA GLY A 47 -22.51 -7.89 47.61
C GLY A 47 -22.23 -9.21 48.34
N ALA A 48 -21.11 -9.32 49.08
CA ALA A 48 -20.78 -10.54 49.82
C ALA A 48 -21.83 -10.80 50.90
N VAL A 49 -22.40 -12.01 50.91
CA VAL A 49 -23.39 -12.42 51.91
C VAL A 49 -22.70 -13.24 52.99
N THR A 50 -22.88 -12.84 54.25
CA THR A 50 -22.42 -13.60 55.42
C THR A 50 -23.55 -13.79 56.43
N PRO A 51 -23.50 -14.80 57.30
CA PRO A 51 -24.46 -14.93 58.39
C PRO A 51 -24.49 -13.68 59.26
N GLY A 52 -25.68 -13.23 59.63
CA GLY A 52 -25.89 -12.12 60.54
C GLY A 52 -25.62 -12.49 61.99
N THR A 53 -25.64 -11.48 62.87
CA THR A 53 -25.48 -11.69 64.31
C THR A 53 -26.80 -12.02 65.00
N THR A 54 -27.94 -11.76 64.35
CA THR A 54 -29.27 -12.17 64.84
C THR A 54 -29.74 -13.46 64.17
N PRO A 55 -30.49 -14.35 64.87
CA PRO A 55 -31.02 -15.57 64.28
C PRO A 55 -31.83 -15.30 63.00
N GLY A 56 -31.61 -16.10 61.97
CA GLY A 56 -32.35 -16.00 60.70
C GLY A 56 -32.03 -14.75 59.88
N SER A 57 -30.84 -14.17 60.04
CA SER A 57 -30.43 -12.94 59.35
C SER A 57 -29.13 -13.09 58.56
N VAL A 58 -28.94 -12.20 57.59
CA VAL A 58 -27.71 -12.08 56.79
C VAL A 58 -27.15 -10.66 56.84
N ASN A 59 -25.84 -10.54 56.71
CA ASN A 59 -25.16 -9.30 56.37
C ASN A 59 -24.81 -9.33 54.89
N ILE A 60 -24.92 -8.18 54.23
CA ILE A 60 -24.57 -8.00 52.81
C ILE A 60 -23.61 -6.81 52.74
N SER A 61 -22.40 -7.03 52.21
CA SER A 61 -21.47 -5.92 51.97
C SER A 61 -22.06 -4.94 50.95
N SER A 62 -21.51 -3.73 50.89
CA SER A 62 -21.87 -2.75 49.88
C SER A 62 -21.83 -3.38 48.48
N LEU A 63 -22.72 -2.93 47.60
CA LEU A 63 -22.82 -3.43 46.25
C LEU A 63 -22.89 -2.25 45.29
N ILE A 64 -22.14 -2.36 44.19
CA ILE A 64 -22.42 -1.69 42.93
C ILE A 64 -22.56 -2.79 41.88
N GLY A 65 -23.69 -2.85 41.20
CA GLY A 65 -23.96 -3.89 40.20
C GLY A 65 -24.98 -3.46 39.15
N TYR A 66 -25.07 -4.25 38.08
CA TYR A 66 -25.98 -4.01 36.97
C TYR A 66 -26.77 -5.28 36.66
N ASP A 67 -28.08 -5.12 36.45
CA ASP A 67 -28.94 -6.25 36.10
C ASP A 67 -28.82 -6.66 34.62
N GLY A 68 -29.70 -7.57 34.17
CA GLY A 68 -29.77 -8.04 32.78
C GLY A 68 -30.12 -6.95 31.76
N GLU A 69 -30.82 -5.90 32.19
CA GLU A 69 -31.24 -4.76 31.36
C GLU A 69 -30.26 -3.58 31.42
N GLY A 70 -29.17 -3.71 32.19
CA GLY A 70 -28.17 -2.66 32.40
C GLY A 70 -28.66 -1.53 33.32
N ARG A 71 -29.62 -1.80 34.21
CA ARG A 71 -30.03 -0.89 35.29
C ARG A 71 -29.08 -1.04 36.46
N ARG A 72 -28.64 0.10 37.01
CA ARG A 72 -27.66 0.16 38.09
C ARG A 72 -28.34 -0.03 39.44
N ILE A 73 -27.76 -0.88 40.28
CA ILE A 73 -28.13 -1.06 41.69
C ILE A 73 -26.92 -0.70 42.54
N GLN A 74 -27.12 0.18 43.52
CA GLN A 74 -26.10 0.53 44.49
C GLN A 74 -26.68 0.59 45.91
N PHE A 75 -25.95 0.01 46.86
CA PHE A 75 -26.24 0.17 48.28
C PHE A 75 -25.01 0.05 49.16
N SER A 76 -25.08 0.66 50.35
CA SER A 76 -24.10 0.51 51.43
C SER A 76 -24.34 -0.79 52.21
N ASN A 77 -23.37 -1.19 53.05
CA ASN A 77 -23.48 -2.41 53.87
C ASN A 77 -24.86 -2.53 54.56
N ILE A 78 -25.52 -3.68 54.37
CA ILE A 78 -26.77 -4.03 55.04
C ILE A 78 -26.45 -5.04 56.13
N ASN A 79 -26.79 -4.73 57.38
CA ASN A 79 -26.52 -5.60 58.52
C ASN A 79 -27.81 -6.22 59.05
N ASN A 80 -27.76 -7.50 59.42
CA ASN A 80 -28.84 -8.25 60.07
C ASN A 80 -30.18 -8.21 59.31
N LEU A 81 -30.13 -8.26 57.98
CA LEU A 81 -31.32 -8.35 57.15
C LEU A 81 -32.03 -9.68 57.42
N GLN A 82 -33.29 -9.60 57.82
CA GLN A 82 -34.10 -10.79 58.14
C GLN A 82 -34.43 -11.57 56.86
N ILE A 83 -34.21 -12.88 56.90
CA ILE A 83 -34.55 -13.78 55.79
C ILE A 83 -36.07 -13.96 55.76
N SER A 84 -36.69 -13.60 54.64
CA SER A 84 -38.16 -13.69 54.48
C SER A 84 -38.67 -15.12 54.28
N ARG A 85 -37.81 -16.07 53.93
CA ARG A 85 -38.11 -17.50 53.77
C ARG A 85 -37.38 -18.33 54.85
N PRO A 86 -37.92 -18.41 56.07
CA PRO A 86 -37.36 -19.26 57.11
C PRO A 86 -37.58 -20.75 56.80
N GLU A 87 -36.77 -21.62 57.41
CA GLU A 87 -36.83 -23.08 57.25
C GLU A 87 -36.70 -23.57 55.79
N ALA A 88 -35.93 -22.87 54.97
CA ALA A 88 -35.77 -23.18 53.55
C ALA A 88 -34.40 -22.76 53.00
N ASP A 89 -34.01 -23.41 51.91
CA ASP A 89 -32.94 -22.94 51.03
C ASP A 89 -33.47 -21.79 50.17
N SER A 90 -32.68 -20.73 50.06
CA SER A 90 -33.03 -19.52 49.32
C SER A 90 -31.86 -18.98 48.52
N VAL A 91 -32.16 -18.45 47.34
CA VAL A 91 -31.27 -17.62 46.55
C VAL A 91 -31.46 -16.18 46.99
N VAL A 92 -30.38 -15.56 47.48
CA VAL A 92 -30.33 -14.14 47.83
C VAL A 92 -30.05 -13.35 46.56
N VAL A 93 -30.94 -12.43 46.23
CA VAL A 93 -30.84 -11.60 45.03
C VAL A 93 -31.05 -10.13 45.34
N ALA A 94 -30.38 -9.27 44.57
CA ALA A 94 -30.71 -7.85 44.50
C ALA A 94 -31.48 -7.57 43.20
N ARG A 95 -32.69 -7.00 43.33
CA ARG A 95 -33.58 -6.70 42.21
C ARG A 95 -33.75 -5.20 42.07
N HIS A 96 -33.64 -4.69 40.84
CA HIS A 96 -33.91 -3.29 40.54
C HIS A 96 -35.41 -3.03 40.60
N ARG A 97 -35.77 -1.90 41.19
CA ARG A 97 -37.15 -1.43 41.29
C ARG A 97 -37.20 0.07 41.08
N PHE A 98 -38.30 0.58 40.51
CA PHE A 98 -38.59 2.01 40.58
C PHE A 98 -39.39 2.31 41.86
N GLN A 99 -38.93 3.32 42.59
CA GLN A 99 -39.72 3.94 43.64
C GLN A 99 -40.40 5.17 43.07
N GLU A 100 -41.73 5.17 43.11
CA GLU A 100 -42.54 6.29 42.64
C GLU A 100 -42.77 7.29 43.78
N THR A 101 -42.55 8.57 43.49
CA THR A 101 -42.83 9.69 44.40
C THR A 101 -43.63 10.75 43.68
N SER A 102 -44.68 11.23 44.32
CA SER A 102 -45.55 12.29 43.80
C SER A 102 -44.97 13.68 44.10
N SER A 103 -45.04 14.60 43.14
CA SER A 103 -44.42 15.93 43.21
C SER A 103 -45.06 16.89 44.22
N GLY A 104 -46.20 16.54 44.81
CA GLY A 104 -47.00 17.44 45.66
C GLY A 104 -47.65 18.60 44.91
N ASN A 105 -47.21 18.89 43.68
CA ASN A 105 -47.78 19.88 42.77
C ASN A 105 -48.88 19.20 41.95
N PHE A 106 -50.12 19.62 42.17
CA PHE A 106 -51.27 19.14 41.42
C PHE A 106 -51.51 19.99 40.18
N ASP A 107 -51.87 19.36 39.07
CA ASP A 107 -52.39 20.07 37.90
C ASP A 107 -53.80 20.64 38.16
N SER A 108 -54.34 21.37 37.18
CA SER A 108 -55.71 21.92 37.23
C SER A 108 -56.81 20.86 37.36
N THR A 109 -56.46 19.58 37.21
CA THR A 109 -57.36 18.43 37.38
C THR A 109 -57.14 17.67 38.70
N GLY A 110 -56.25 18.15 39.57
CA GLY A 110 -55.97 17.55 40.88
C GLY A 110 -55.02 16.35 40.86
N TYR A 111 -54.33 16.08 39.75
CA TYR A 111 -53.37 14.98 39.64
C TYR A 111 -51.93 15.49 39.73
N ALA A 112 -51.10 14.79 40.51
CA ALA A 112 -49.69 15.13 40.66
C ALA A 112 -48.80 14.58 39.53
N ILE A 113 -47.57 15.05 39.45
CA ILE A 113 -46.50 14.48 38.61
C ILE A 113 -45.81 13.37 39.41
N ASN A 114 -45.64 12.20 38.80
CA ASN A 114 -44.92 11.09 39.42
C ASN A 114 -43.47 11.07 38.92
N TYR A 115 -42.54 11.08 39.86
CA TYR A 115 -41.13 10.81 39.61
C TYR A 115 -40.83 9.35 39.91
N ARG A 116 -40.01 8.74 39.05
CA ARG A 116 -39.46 7.41 39.28
C ARG A 116 -38.01 7.54 39.67
N ASN A 117 -37.69 7.07 40.88
CA ASN A 117 -36.32 7.00 41.37
C ASN A 117 -35.80 5.58 41.26
N ASN A 118 -34.52 5.44 40.90
CA ASN A 118 -33.83 4.17 40.96
C ASN A 118 -33.82 3.69 42.41
N SER A 119 -34.29 2.47 42.61
CA SER A 119 -34.34 1.81 43.90
C SER A 119 -34.01 0.32 43.71
N PHE A 120 -33.98 -0.40 44.80
CA PHE A 120 -33.71 -1.83 44.79
C PHE A 120 -34.42 -2.49 45.95
N GLU A 121 -34.54 -3.81 45.84
CA GLU A 121 -34.99 -4.67 46.92
C GLU A 121 -34.09 -5.89 46.99
N ILE A 122 -33.89 -6.40 48.22
CA ILE A 122 -33.22 -7.67 48.45
C ILE A 122 -34.29 -8.71 48.70
N LEU A 123 -34.24 -9.80 47.93
CA LEU A 123 -35.22 -10.88 48.00
C LEU A 123 -34.53 -12.19 48.34
N PHE A 124 -35.28 -13.04 49.04
CA PHE A 124 -34.91 -14.42 49.32
C PHE A 124 -35.89 -15.30 48.56
N LEU A 125 -35.44 -15.92 47.47
CA LEU A 125 -36.30 -16.62 46.52
C LEU A 125 -35.97 -18.12 46.46
N GLY A 126 -36.94 -18.94 46.05
CA GLY A 126 -36.65 -20.36 45.75
C GLY A 126 -35.86 -20.54 44.45
N SER A 127 -35.99 -19.60 43.53
CA SER A 127 -35.27 -19.54 42.26
C SER A 127 -35.19 -18.09 41.80
N ALA A 128 -34.09 -17.71 41.16
CA ALA A 128 -33.91 -16.35 40.65
C ALA A 128 -34.58 -16.13 39.28
N GLU A 129 -34.93 -14.88 39.00
CA GLU A 129 -35.42 -14.42 37.69
C GLU A 129 -34.28 -13.88 36.80
N PRO A 130 -34.48 -13.78 35.46
CA PRO A 130 -33.43 -13.35 34.53
C PRO A 130 -32.80 -11.97 34.80
N ASN A 131 -33.54 -11.07 35.46
CA ASN A 131 -33.10 -9.72 35.78
C ASN A 131 -32.58 -9.56 37.22
N ASP A 132 -32.45 -10.66 37.95
CA ASP A 132 -31.91 -10.63 39.30
C ASP A 132 -30.38 -10.58 39.30
N ILE A 133 -29.83 -9.78 40.20
CA ILE A 133 -28.42 -9.86 40.56
C ILE A 133 -28.26 -10.93 41.62
N LEU A 134 -27.67 -12.06 41.24
CA LEU A 134 -27.41 -13.18 42.15
C LEU A 134 -26.29 -12.83 43.14
N LEU A 135 -26.55 -13.08 44.44
CA LEU A 135 -25.56 -12.87 45.51
C LEU A 135 -25.08 -14.20 46.11
N ALA A 136 -25.98 -15.03 46.64
CA ALA A 136 -25.58 -16.30 47.26
C ALA A 136 -26.76 -17.26 47.34
N GLU A 137 -26.47 -18.56 47.43
CA GLU A 137 -27.42 -19.53 47.97
C GLU A 137 -27.17 -19.69 49.45
N ILE A 138 -28.26 -19.64 50.22
CA ILE A 138 -28.22 -19.78 51.66
C ILE A 138 -29.22 -20.82 52.12
N ARG A 139 -28.93 -21.41 53.27
CA ARG A 139 -29.83 -22.27 54.04
C ARG A 139 -30.14 -21.60 55.36
N ASN A 140 -31.42 -21.46 55.69
CA ASN A 140 -31.87 -21.00 57.00
C ASN A 140 -32.72 -22.08 57.66
N ILE A 141 -32.19 -22.72 58.71
CA ILE A 141 -32.90 -23.74 59.47
C ILE A 141 -32.80 -23.39 60.96
N SER A 142 -33.94 -23.27 61.62
CA SER A 142 -34.06 -22.94 63.04
C SER A 142 -33.26 -21.69 63.44
N GLY A 143 -33.25 -20.68 62.57
CA GLY A 143 -32.52 -19.43 62.77
C GLY A 143 -31.01 -19.52 62.54
N THR A 144 -30.46 -20.68 62.18
CA THR A 144 -29.05 -20.82 61.79
C THR A 144 -28.92 -20.63 60.28
N VAL A 145 -28.11 -19.64 59.87
CA VAL A 145 -27.88 -19.32 58.47
C VAL A 145 -26.54 -19.88 58.02
N THR A 146 -26.56 -20.69 56.96
CA THR A 146 -25.37 -21.24 56.32
C THR A 146 -25.30 -20.76 54.88
N ILE A 147 -24.14 -20.28 54.44
CA ILE A 147 -23.91 -19.96 53.02
C ILE A 147 -23.59 -21.27 52.30
N LEU A 148 -24.43 -21.66 51.35
CA LEU A 148 -24.27 -22.88 50.56
C LEU A 148 -23.31 -22.66 49.40
N SER A 149 -23.53 -21.58 48.64
CA SER A 149 -22.71 -21.21 47.49
C SER A 149 -22.69 -19.70 47.29
N ASP A 150 -21.56 -19.19 46.79
CA ASP A 150 -21.44 -17.81 46.33
C ASP A 150 -21.85 -17.75 44.86
N LEU A 151 -22.89 -16.99 44.55
CA LEU A 151 -23.46 -16.90 43.19
C LEU A 151 -23.07 -15.60 42.48
N ARG A 152 -22.22 -14.78 43.09
CA ARG A 152 -21.78 -13.53 42.47
C ARG A 152 -20.95 -13.84 41.24
N ASN A 153 -21.52 -13.62 40.07
CA ASN A 153 -20.75 -13.62 38.84
C ASN A 153 -20.02 -12.28 38.75
N TRP A 154 -18.71 -12.28 39.04
CA TRP A 154 -17.89 -11.06 38.97
C TRP A 154 -17.80 -10.58 37.53
N ARG A 155 -18.76 -9.74 37.12
CA ARG A 155 -18.69 -8.92 35.91
C ARG A 155 -17.68 -7.80 36.12
N ARG A 156 -16.41 -8.17 36.36
CA ARG A 156 -15.30 -7.31 35.96
C ARG A 156 -15.46 -7.09 34.44
N MET A 157 -14.82 -6.08 33.86
CA MET A 157 -14.36 -6.27 32.47
C MET A 157 -13.63 -7.60 32.51
N ASN A 158 -14.27 -8.66 31.98
CA ASN A 158 -13.81 -10.02 32.19
C ASN A 158 -12.31 -10.01 31.91
N ALA A 159 -11.49 -10.51 32.83
CA ALA A 159 -10.13 -10.90 32.47
C ALA A 159 -10.16 -11.96 31.35
N ASP A 160 -11.32 -12.55 31.02
CA ASP A 160 -11.55 -13.36 29.82
C ASP A 160 -11.87 -12.53 28.55
N LYS A 161 -12.29 -11.26 28.70
CA LYS A 161 -12.35 -10.24 27.62
C LYS A 161 -11.10 -9.35 27.57
N LEU A 162 -10.25 -9.45 28.59
CA LEU A 162 -8.89 -8.91 28.70
C LEU A 162 -7.90 -10.04 28.99
N SER A 163 -8.10 -11.22 28.37
CA SER A 163 -7.16 -12.33 28.50
C SER A 163 -5.87 -11.95 27.76
N PRO A 164 -4.71 -12.53 28.10
CA PRO A 164 -3.58 -12.50 27.19
C PRO A 164 -4.11 -13.03 25.85
N ASN A 165 -4.16 -12.16 24.83
CA ASN A 165 -4.75 -12.35 23.49
C ASN A 165 -6.20 -11.89 23.25
N SER A 166 -6.95 -11.32 24.20
CA SER A 166 -8.32 -10.84 23.88
C SER A 166 -8.36 -9.64 22.93
N ILE A 167 -7.24 -8.93 22.83
CA ILE A 167 -6.95 -8.01 21.74
C ILE A 167 -6.36 -8.86 20.60
N PHE A 168 -7.22 -9.50 19.82
CA PHE A 168 -6.80 -10.12 18.57
C PHE A 168 -6.65 -9.05 17.50
N ASN A 169 -5.64 -9.19 16.64
CA ASN A 169 -5.38 -8.27 15.52
C ASN A 169 -6.62 -7.97 14.66
N GLY A 170 -7.62 -8.85 14.61
CA GLY A 170 -8.88 -8.60 13.89
C GLY A 170 -9.69 -7.39 14.38
N LEU A 171 -9.60 -7.02 15.67
CA LEU A 171 -10.27 -5.82 16.22
C LEU A 171 -9.41 -4.56 16.15
N LEU A 172 -8.09 -4.73 16.02
CA LEU A 172 -7.12 -3.65 15.90
C LEU A 172 -6.82 -3.27 14.44
N ALA A 173 -6.94 -4.21 13.50
CA ALA A 173 -6.62 -4.01 12.09
C ALA A 173 -7.39 -2.85 11.42
N PRO A 174 -8.68 -2.60 11.74
CA PRO A 174 -9.37 -1.44 11.15
C PRO A 174 -8.90 -0.10 11.71
N ASN A 175 -8.30 -0.07 12.92
CA ASN A 175 -8.10 1.15 13.71
C ASN A 175 -6.63 1.48 14.02
N ILE A 176 -5.67 0.57 13.79
CA ILE A 176 -4.25 0.89 13.88
C ILE A 176 -3.82 1.56 12.58
N LYS A 177 -3.50 2.86 12.64
CA LYS A 177 -2.96 3.67 11.53
C LYS A 177 -1.57 3.23 11.04
N ILE A 178 -0.97 2.24 11.67
CA ILE A 178 0.32 1.63 11.36
C ILE A 178 -0.04 0.27 10.76
N GLY A 179 -0.03 0.15 9.43
CA GLY A 179 -0.53 -1.02 8.70
C GLY A 179 -0.06 -2.37 9.27
N SER A 180 -0.86 -3.42 9.09
CA SER A 180 -0.56 -4.74 9.65
C SER A 180 0.75 -5.31 9.09
N LEU A 181 1.39 -6.22 9.83
CA LEU A 181 2.56 -6.94 9.32
C LEU A 181 2.24 -7.66 8.00
N ASP A 182 1.02 -8.16 7.85
CA ASP A 182 0.56 -8.81 6.61
C ASP A 182 0.47 -7.81 5.45
N ASP A 183 0.03 -6.57 5.69
CA ASP A 183 0.04 -5.51 4.67
C ASP A 183 1.47 -5.10 4.30
N LEU A 184 2.37 -5.05 5.28
CA LEU A 184 3.79 -4.79 5.04
C LEU A 184 4.41 -5.92 4.21
N ILE A 185 4.15 -7.18 4.57
CA ILE A 185 4.59 -8.36 3.82
C ILE A 185 4.00 -8.33 2.41
N ALA A 186 2.72 -8.03 2.23
CA ALA A 186 2.08 -7.92 0.92
C ALA A 186 2.69 -6.79 0.07
N SER A 187 3.00 -5.64 0.67
CA SER A 187 3.67 -4.53 -0.01
C SER A 187 5.09 -4.88 -0.46
N PHE A 188 5.83 -5.61 0.38
CA PHE A 188 7.22 -5.96 0.14
C PHE A 188 7.37 -7.16 -0.81
N VAL A 189 6.64 -8.26 -0.55
CA VAL A 189 6.68 -9.51 -1.32
C VAL A 189 5.89 -9.40 -2.64
N GLY A 190 4.83 -8.60 -2.65
CA GLY A 190 4.04 -8.34 -3.86
C GLY A 190 4.63 -7.19 -4.67
N GLY A 191 4.22 -5.96 -4.33
CA GLY A 191 4.47 -4.78 -5.16
C GLY A 191 5.95 -4.47 -5.38
N ALA A 192 6.74 -4.40 -4.30
CA ALA A 192 8.15 -4.02 -4.40
C ALA A 192 8.98 -5.09 -5.11
N ARG A 193 8.81 -6.37 -4.75
CA ARG A 193 9.54 -7.48 -5.40
C ARG A 193 9.24 -7.60 -6.89
N ILE A 194 7.96 -7.49 -7.29
CA ILE A 194 7.58 -7.53 -8.71
C ILE A 194 8.18 -6.35 -9.47
N SER A 195 8.10 -5.14 -8.90
CA SER A 195 8.69 -3.93 -9.50
C SER A 195 10.21 -4.07 -9.71
N ILE A 196 10.94 -4.54 -8.69
CA ILE A 196 12.39 -4.77 -8.78
C ILE A 196 12.70 -5.84 -9.84
N THR A 197 11.95 -6.95 -9.85
CA THR A 197 12.15 -8.03 -10.83
C THR A 197 11.93 -7.52 -12.26
N ASN A 198 10.88 -6.72 -12.48
CA ASN A 198 10.61 -6.13 -13.79
C ASN A 198 11.71 -5.15 -14.21
N ALA A 199 12.18 -4.29 -13.30
CA ALA A 199 13.26 -3.34 -13.57
C ALA A 199 14.57 -4.06 -13.93
N LEU A 200 14.91 -5.14 -13.21
CA LEU A 200 16.09 -5.96 -13.50
C LEU A 200 15.98 -6.66 -14.86
N ASN A 201 14.82 -7.21 -15.21
CA ASN A 201 14.61 -7.84 -16.51
C ASN A 201 14.74 -6.83 -17.67
N VAL A 202 14.22 -5.62 -17.51
CA VAL A 202 14.37 -4.54 -18.51
C VAL A 202 15.84 -4.15 -18.67
N LEU A 203 16.59 -4.04 -17.57
CA LEU A 203 18.01 -3.73 -17.61
C LEU A 203 18.82 -4.84 -18.30
N MET A 204 18.50 -6.10 -18.03
CA MET A 204 19.14 -7.25 -18.65
C MET A 204 18.92 -7.27 -20.17
N ALA A 205 17.68 -7.11 -20.62
CA ALA A 205 17.35 -7.06 -22.05
C ALA A 205 18.06 -5.90 -22.77
N LYS A 206 18.19 -4.74 -22.10
CA LYS A 206 18.93 -3.60 -22.63
C LYS A 206 20.43 -3.93 -22.75
N LEU A 207 21.02 -4.56 -21.74
CA LEU A 207 22.43 -4.94 -21.75
C LEU A 207 22.72 -5.97 -22.85
N GLU A 208 21.84 -6.96 -23.03
CA GLU A 208 21.94 -7.95 -24.12
C GLU A 208 21.95 -7.26 -25.49
N THR A 209 21.02 -6.33 -25.71
CA THR A 209 20.94 -5.56 -26.97
C THR A 209 22.21 -4.72 -27.22
N GLU A 210 22.73 -4.06 -26.18
CA GLU A 210 23.96 -3.26 -26.28
C GLU A 210 25.19 -4.16 -26.59
N VAL A 211 25.28 -5.34 -25.97
CA VAL A 211 26.35 -6.31 -26.22
C VAL A 211 26.27 -6.87 -27.65
N GLU A 212 25.08 -7.20 -28.15
CA GLU A 212 24.90 -7.65 -29.53
C GLU A 212 25.30 -6.58 -30.55
N SER A 213 24.91 -5.32 -30.30
CA SER A 213 25.28 -4.17 -31.14
C SER A 213 26.79 -3.94 -31.16
N LEU A 214 27.43 -4.01 -29.98
CA LEU A 214 28.89 -3.87 -29.86
C LEU A 214 29.61 -5.02 -30.58
N THR A 215 29.13 -6.26 -30.40
CA THR A 215 29.69 -7.44 -31.07
C THR A 215 29.60 -7.33 -32.59
N SER A 216 28.46 -6.85 -33.10
CA SER A 216 28.25 -6.60 -34.53
C SER A 216 29.20 -5.53 -35.07
N SER A 217 29.37 -4.43 -34.31
CA SER A 217 30.28 -3.34 -34.66
C SER A 217 31.73 -3.79 -34.70
N ILE A 218 32.19 -4.54 -33.68
CA ILE A 218 33.54 -5.12 -33.64
C ILE A 218 33.75 -6.08 -34.81
N THR A 219 32.76 -6.91 -35.12
CA THR A 219 32.82 -7.85 -36.25
C THR A 219 32.97 -7.10 -37.57
N ALA A 220 32.19 -6.05 -37.79
CA ALA A 220 32.29 -5.22 -38.99
C ALA A 220 33.65 -4.50 -39.11
N ILE A 221 34.17 -3.95 -38.01
CA ILE A 221 35.50 -3.32 -37.97
C ILE A 221 36.58 -4.36 -38.27
N ASN A 222 36.52 -5.54 -37.66
CA ASN A 222 37.48 -6.60 -37.91
C ASN A 222 37.46 -7.02 -39.38
N GLN A 223 36.27 -7.21 -39.96
CA GLN A 223 36.15 -7.50 -41.41
C GLN A 223 36.74 -6.38 -42.27
N PHE A 224 36.51 -5.12 -41.91
CA PHE A 224 37.10 -3.99 -42.63
C PHE A 224 38.64 -4.01 -42.54
N ILE A 225 39.21 -4.25 -41.36
CA ILE A 225 40.66 -4.34 -41.15
C ILE A 225 41.27 -5.54 -41.86
N THR A 226 40.67 -6.72 -41.80
CA THR A 226 41.26 -7.93 -42.37
C THR A 226 41.06 -8.05 -43.87
N ASN A 227 39.91 -7.60 -44.39
CA ASN A 227 39.52 -7.89 -45.77
C ASN A 227 39.53 -6.65 -46.67
N ASN A 228 39.18 -5.47 -46.15
CA ASN A 228 38.99 -4.28 -46.99
C ASN A 228 40.22 -3.37 -47.00
N LEU A 229 40.85 -3.14 -45.85
CA LEU A 229 42.05 -2.32 -45.70
C LEU A 229 43.26 -2.82 -46.52
N PRO A 230 43.58 -4.13 -46.55
CA PRO A 230 44.67 -4.64 -47.37
C PRO A 230 44.44 -4.49 -48.88
N ASN A 231 43.18 -4.36 -49.30
CA ASN A 231 42.81 -4.12 -50.70
C ASN A 231 42.83 -2.62 -51.08
N LEU A 232 42.80 -1.70 -50.09
CA LEU A 232 42.97 -0.26 -50.32
C LEU A 232 44.44 0.16 -50.40
N TYR A 233 45.32 -0.53 -49.66
CA TYR A 233 46.77 -0.33 -49.71
C TYR A 233 47.42 -1.53 -50.39
N ALA A 234 47.43 -1.55 -51.71
CA ALA A 234 48.22 -2.55 -52.41
C ALA A 234 49.71 -2.30 -52.10
N PRO A 235 50.48 -3.32 -51.65
CA PRO A 235 51.88 -3.14 -51.31
C PRO A 235 52.67 -2.67 -52.54
N LYS A 236 53.71 -1.87 -52.29
CA LYS A 236 54.60 -1.22 -53.29
C LYS A 236 55.19 -2.17 -54.34
N MET A 237 55.09 -3.48 -54.14
CA MET A 237 55.34 -4.50 -55.15
C MET A 237 54.24 -5.55 -55.13
N HIS A 238 53.24 -5.37 -55.98
CA HIS A 238 52.34 -6.43 -56.40
C HIS A 238 52.24 -6.37 -57.93
N THR A 239 52.04 -7.53 -58.56
CA THR A 239 51.86 -7.67 -60.00
C THR A 239 50.38 -7.58 -60.32
N HIS A 240 50.02 -6.75 -61.29
CA HIS A 240 48.67 -6.70 -61.81
C HIS A 240 48.46 -7.82 -62.85
N PRO A 241 47.32 -8.53 -62.83
CA PRO A 241 46.91 -9.34 -63.97
C PRO A 241 46.73 -8.42 -65.20
N THR A 242 46.82 -8.99 -66.40
CA THR A 242 46.83 -8.34 -67.73
C THR A 242 45.59 -7.50 -68.09
N SER A 243 44.80 -7.09 -67.10
CA SER A 243 43.57 -6.31 -67.19
C SER A 243 43.67 -5.02 -66.37
N GLN A 244 44.80 -4.30 -66.45
CA GLN A 244 44.82 -2.91 -65.98
C GLN A 244 43.95 -2.08 -66.91
N SER A 245 42.93 -1.46 -66.33
CA SER A 245 42.03 -0.53 -67.01
C SER A 245 42.53 0.91 -66.99
N ALA A 246 43.68 1.20 -66.36
CA ALA A 246 44.18 2.57 -66.20
C ALA A 246 45.70 2.66 -66.40
N PHE A 247 46.14 3.55 -67.28
CA PHE A 247 47.54 3.82 -67.65
C PHE A 247 47.85 5.30 -67.49
N VAL A 248 49.14 5.62 -67.32
CA VAL A 248 49.61 7.00 -67.21
C VAL A 248 50.70 7.26 -68.25
N ILE A 249 50.57 8.35 -68.99
CA ILE A 249 51.63 8.92 -69.84
C ILE A 249 52.09 10.21 -69.16
N ASP A 250 53.33 10.26 -68.68
CA ASP A 250 53.94 11.47 -68.14
C ASP A 250 55.33 11.63 -68.76
N GLU A 251 55.39 12.29 -69.91
CA GLU A 251 56.58 12.29 -70.76
C GLU A 251 56.90 13.68 -71.32
N TRP A 252 58.19 13.95 -71.49
CA TRP A 252 58.70 15.09 -72.25
C TRP A 252 59.16 14.62 -73.63
N VAL A 253 58.29 14.72 -74.63
CA VAL A 253 58.50 14.16 -75.97
C VAL A 253 57.91 15.04 -77.06
N ASP A 254 58.48 14.97 -78.25
CA ASP A 254 57.86 15.54 -79.46
C ASP A 254 56.71 14.65 -79.96
N SER A 255 56.06 15.06 -81.06
CA SER A 255 54.92 14.38 -81.67
C SER A 255 55.07 12.84 -81.69
N THR A 256 54.20 12.15 -80.94
CA THR A 256 54.30 10.70 -80.72
C THR A 256 52.93 10.03 -80.80
N ASN A 257 52.88 8.83 -81.39
CA ASN A 257 51.75 7.91 -81.31
C ASN A 257 52.05 6.82 -80.28
N PHE A 258 51.33 6.84 -79.15
CA PHE A 258 51.55 5.91 -78.04
C PHE A 258 50.89 4.57 -78.32
N THR A 259 51.66 3.63 -78.87
CA THR A 259 51.20 2.25 -79.19
C THR A 259 51.47 1.25 -78.07
N HIS A 260 52.22 1.64 -77.03
CA HIS A 260 52.52 0.79 -75.88
C HIS A 260 51.34 0.66 -74.90
N ILE A 261 50.32 1.50 -75.03
CA ILE A 261 49.07 1.42 -74.27
C ILE A 261 48.22 0.27 -74.83
N PRO A 262 47.54 -0.56 -74.02
CA PRO A 262 46.65 -1.61 -74.55
C PRO A 262 45.45 -1.05 -75.34
N ASP A 263 45.27 -1.50 -76.58
CA ASP A 263 44.12 -1.15 -77.44
C ASP A 263 42.91 -2.07 -77.18
N VAL A 264 42.44 -2.11 -75.93
CA VAL A 264 41.27 -2.90 -75.53
C VAL A 264 40.22 -2.02 -74.86
N ASP A 265 38.95 -2.38 -75.00
CA ASP A 265 37.85 -1.65 -74.37
C ASP A 265 37.97 -1.68 -72.85
N GLY A 266 37.69 -0.55 -72.21
CA GLY A 266 37.88 -0.35 -70.77
C GLY A 266 39.25 0.22 -70.40
N THR A 267 40.16 0.42 -71.36
CA THR A 267 41.41 1.14 -71.12
C THR A 267 41.16 2.64 -70.90
N ILE A 268 41.66 3.16 -69.80
CA ILE A 268 41.68 4.57 -69.40
C ILE A 268 43.15 5.00 -69.39
N VAL A 269 43.44 6.19 -69.91
CA VAL A 269 44.78 6.75 -69.97
C VAL A 269 44.71 8.15 -69.42
N LEU A 270 45.45 8.43 -68.35
CA LEU A 270 45.71 9.79 -67.92
C LEU A 270 47.02 10.24 -68.56
N TYR A 271 47.02 11.37 -69.26
CA TYR A 271 48.22 11.87 -69.90
C TYR A 271 48.57 13.27 -69.43
N LYS A 272 49.87 13.51 -69.28
CA LYS A 272 50.51 14.80 -69.11
C LYS A 272 51.77 14.78 -69.97
N ILE A 273 51.70 15.44 -71.11
CA ILE A 273 52.79 15.45 -72.08
C ILE A 273 53.36 16.85 -72.11
N SER A 274 54.67 16.99 -72.10
CA SER A 274 55.35 18.28 -72.21
C SER A 274 56.27 18.28 -73.43
N ALA A 275 56.39 19.44 -74.08
CA ALA A 275 57.32 19.61 -75.19
C ALA A 275 57.92 21.02 -75.21
N GLY A 276 59.15 21.10 -75.72
CA GLY A 276 59.84 22.37 -75.95
C GLY A 276 59.32 23.11 -77.19
N ILE A 277 60.02 24.17 -77.58
CA ILE A 277 59.74 24.93 -78.80
C ILE A 277 59.91 24.01 -80.01
N SER A 278 58.86 23.90 -80.83
CA SER A 278 58.81 23.05 -82.03
C SER A 278 58.01 23.72 -83.16
N PHE A 279 57.73 23.03 -84.26
CA PHE A 279 56.81 23.54 -85.31
C PHE A 279 55.33 23.26 -84.99
N GLY A 280 55.02 22.91 -83.74
CA GLY A 280 53.73 22.40 -83.30
C GLY A 280 53.76 20.88 -83.23
N ASN A 281 53.35 20.33 -82.08
CA ASN A 281 53.37 18.89 -81.83
C ASN A 281 51.95 18.33 -81.76
N THR A 282 51.74 17.14 -82.32
CA THR A 282 50.47 16.39 -82.25
C THR A 282 50.69 15.03 -81.61
N TYR A 283 49.82 14.65 -80.68
CA TYR A 283 49.91 13.40 -79.93
C TYR A 283 48.71 12.52 -80.22
N SER A 284 48.93 11.21 -80.30
CA SER A 284 47.88 10.24 -80.55
C SER A 284 48.07 8.94 -79.77
N ILE A 285 46.99 8.20 -79.57
CA ILE A 285 47.00 6.84 -79.00
C ILE A 285 46.38 5.92 -80.05
N HIS A 286 47.11 4.94 -80.54
CA HIS A 286 46.69 4.06 -81.65
C HIS A 286 46.12 4.82 -82.85
N GLY A 287 46.73 5.97 -83.18
CA GLY A 287 46.30 6.84 -84.29
C GLY A 287 45.11 7.76 -83.97
N HIS A 288 44.49 7.66 -82.79
CA HIS A 288 43.49 8.63 -82.34
C HIS A 288 44.16 9.87 -81.74
N VAL A 289 43.93 11.04 -82.31
CA VAL A 289 44.53 12.31 -81.85
C VAL A 289 43.95 12.70 -80.49
N ILE A 290 44.83 12.86 -79.50
CA ILE A 290 44.45 13.26 -78.12
C ILE A 290 44.68 14.74 -77.84
N GLY A 291 45.41 15.44 -78.71
CA GLY A 291 45.65 16.88 -78.63
C GLY A 291 46.98 17.28 -79.26
N GLY A 292 47.34 18.55 -79.10
CA GLY A 292 48.60 19.09 -79.58
C GLY A 292 49.13 20.22 -78.71
N ILE A 293 50.44 20.44 -78.79
CA ILE A 293 51.14 21.54 -78.11
C ILE A 293 51.60 22.54 -79.19
N PRO A 294 51.34 23.85 -79.03
CA PRO A 294 51.68 24.85 -80.03
C PRO A 294 53.21 25.01 -80.20
N PRO A 295 53.67 25.67 -81.29
CA PRO A 295 55.10 25.85 -81.60
C PRO A 295 55.96 26.45 -80.47
N VAL A 296 55.35 27.23 -79.58
CA VAL A 296 56.04 27.89 -78.45
C VAL A 296 56.36 26.95 -77.28
N GLY A 297 56.01 25.66 -77.38
CA GLY A 297 56.14 24.68 -76.31
C GLY A 297 55.02 24.78 -75.28
N GLY A 298 55.04 23.87 -74.30
CA GLY A 298 54.04 23.82 -73.23
C GLY A 298 53.74 22.40 -72.75
N SER A 299 52.57 22.23 -72.14
CA SER A 299 52.08 20.94 -71.66
C SER A 299 50.66 20.68 -72.12
N LEU A 300 50.36 19.42 -72.43
CA LEU A 300 49.04 18.90 -72.76
C LEU A 300 48.67 17.88 -71.68
N SER A 301 47.61 18.13 -70.93
CA SER A 301 47.09 17.18 -69.94
C SER A 301 45.68 16.74 -70.29
N GLY A 302 45.28 15.54 -69.91
CA GLY A 302 43.95 15.05 -70.19
C GLY A 302 43.74 13.59 -69.86
N ILE A 303 42.57 13.10 -70.26
CA ILE A 303 42.17 11.71 -70.09
C ILE A 303 41.69 11.17 -71.43
N ALA A 304 42.10 9.95 -71.79
CA ALA A 304 41.58 9.21 -72.92
C ALA A 304 41.00 7.87 -72.47
N VAL A 305 39.90 7.44 -73.07
CA VAL A 305 39.21 6.17 -72.76
C VAL A 305 38.89 5.43 -74.05
N LYS A 306 39.18 4.13 -74.09
CA LYS A 306 38.77 3.21 -75.15
C LYS A 306 37.44 2.55 -74.78
N SER A 307 36.40 2.82 -75.57
CA SER A 307 35.07 2.26 -75.35
C SER A 307 34.35 2.02 -76.67
N GLY A 308 33.81 0.82 -76.86
CA GLY A 308 33.13 0.43 -78.10
C GLY A 308 34.06 0.37 -79.30
N GLY A 309 35.32 0.00 -79.10
CA GLY A 309 36.37 -0.05 -80.13
C GLY A 309 36.93 1.32 -80.53
N VAL A 310 36.46 2.42 -79.92
CA VAL A 310 36.84 3.80 -80.28
C VAL A 310 37.48 4.52 -79.10
N TRP A 311 38.58 5.24 -79.37
CA TRP A 311 39.18 6.14 -78.40
C TRP A 311 38.40 7.44 -78.31
N ARG A 312 38.17 7.93 -77.09
CA ARG A 312 37.61 9.25 -76.80
C ARG A 312 38.55 9.96 -75.83
N SER A 313 38.91 11.20 -76.11
CA SER A 313 39.78 12.00 -75.25
C SER A 313 39.14 13.31 -74.82
N GLN A 314 39.59 13.81 -73.67
CA GLN A 314 39.27 15.14 -73.18
C GLN A 314 40.54 15.77 -72.59
N VAL A 315 40.92 16.93 -73.14
CA VAL A 315 41.99 17.77 -72.61
C VAL A 315 41.50 18.48 -71.35
N ILE A 316 42.36 18.54 -70.34
CA ILE A 316 42.12 19.19 -69.04
C ILE A 316 43.02 20.42 -68.92
#